data_AF-A0A847NNI5-F1
#
_entry.id   AF-A0A847NNI5-F1
#
_cell.length_a   1.000
_cell.length_b   1.000
_cell.length_c   1.000
_cell.angle_alpha   90.00
_cell.angle_beta   90.00
_cell.angle_gamma   90.00
#
_symmetry.space_group_name_H-M   'P 1'
#
loop_
_entity.id
_entity.type
_entity.pdbx_description
1 polymer ?
#
loop_
_entity_poly.entity_id
_entity_poly.type
_entity_poly.pdbx_seq_one_letter_code
_entity_poly.pdbx_strand_id
1 'polypeptide(L)'
;KVFEEWNDGELNSYLMEISYKILTLEDEKTKRPLVDMILDKAGQKGTGKWTAQISYELGIPASSINAAVESRQLSYFKEDRTNLSREVNKYLPETFSDREKLISGLKNSLLFTNFIMFSQGIWLISEASKEYGFEINISEVLRIWKGGCIIRAKMLDFFIEILADNKDNPNLLNSEKALTYLMEKVDSVKFVTGIAKDYFIPAFSFNSSLDYFFSMVEENLPANLIQAQRDFFGAHTYTSQLLLTHSC
;
A
#
# COMPACT_ATOMS: atom_id res chain seq x y z
N LYS A 1 -8.06 3.34 22.37
CA LYS A 1 -6.79 4.03 22.74
C LYS A 1 -5.93 4.30 21.51
N VAL A 2 -4.88 3.55 21.14
CA VAL A 2 -3.99 3.93 20.00
C VAL A 2 -4.75 4.23 18.70
N PHE A 3 -5.60 3.31 18.23
CA PHE A 3 -6.38 3.51 16.98
C PHE A 3 -7.43 4.62 17.09
N GLU A 4 -7.96 4.85 18.30
CA GLU A 4 -8.93 5.89 18.59
C GLU A 4 -8.26 7.27 18.53
N GLU A 5 -7.09 7.42 19.17
CA GLU A 5 -6.26 8.63 19.10
C GLU A 5 -5.79 8.91 17.67
N TRP A 6 -5.45 7.88 16.90
CA TRP A 6 -5.13 8.03 15.48
C TRP A 6 -6.33 8.52 14.66
N ASN A 7 -7.54 8.04 14.99
CA ASN A 7 -8.77 8.46 14.33
C ASN A 7 -9.12 9.93 14.61
N ASP A 8 -8.66 10.50 15.72
CA ASP A 8 -8.84 11.94 16.01
C ASP A 8 -7.89 12.84 15.20
N GLY A 9 -6.91 12.25 14.53
CA GLY A 9 -5.87 12.96 13.77
C GLY A 9 -5.95 12.78 12.24
N GLU A 10 -4.78 12.72 11.61
CA GLU A 10 -4.66 12.56 10.15
C GLU A 10 -5.19 11.22 9.62
N LEU A 11 -5.19 10.17 10.44
CA LEU A 11 -5.69 8.85 10.08
C LEU A 11 -7.23 8.72 10.23
N ASN A 12 -7.92 9.83 10.50
CA ASN A 12 -9.38 9.85 10.57
C ASN A 12 -10.01 9.21 9.33
N SER A 13 -10.71 8.11 9.55
CA SER A 13 -11.38 7.36 8.49
C SER A 13 -12.42 6.42 9.08
N TYR A 14 -13.40 6.04 8.27
CA TYR A 14 -14.39 5.05 8.70
C TYR A 14 -13.76 3.70 9.06
N LEU A 15 -12.73 3.25 8.32
CA LEU A 15 -12.04 2.00 8.62
C LEU A 15 -11.24 2.05 9.93
N MET A 16 -10.60 3.19 10.24
CA MET A 16 -9.95 3.38 11.55
C MET A 16 -11.00 3.40 12.67
N GLU A 17 -12.13 4.06 12.44
CA GLU A 17 -13.25 4.15 13.38
C GLU A 17 -13.80 2.77 13.78
N ILE A 18 -14.17 1.96 12.79
CA ILE A 18 -14.68 0.61 13.07
C ILE A 18 -13.60 -0.28 13.67
N SER A 19 -12.33 -0.09 13.32
CA SER A 19 -11.23 -0.89 13.86
C SER A 19 -11.10 -0.72 15.37
N TYR A 20 -11.06 0.51 15.89
CA TYR A 20 -10.96 0.70 17.34
C TYR A 20 -12.22 0.22 18.06
N LYS A 21 -13.42 0.34 17.45
CA LYS A 21 -14.66 -0.20 18.01
C LYS A 21 -14.63 -1.72 18.09
N ILE A 22 -14.23 -2.40 17.02
CA ILE A 22 -14.11 -3.87 16.96
C ILE A 22 -13.12 -4.38 18.01
N LEU A 23 -11.98 -3.70 18.19
CA LEU A 23 -10.97 -4.07 19.20
C LEU A 23 -11.46 -3.97 20.65
N THR A 24 -12.60 -3.33 20.90
CA THR A 24 -13.23 -3.25 22.24
C THR A 24 -14.35 -4.26 22.48
N LEU A 25 -14.74 -5.02 21.44
CA LEU A 25 -15.81 -6.01 21.56
C LEU A 25 -15.32 -7.28 22.28
N GLU A 26 -16.17 -7.83 23.12
CA GLU A 26 -15.95 -9.13 23.79
C GLU A 26 -16.86 -10.20 23.18
N ASP A 27 -16.35 -11.43 23.10
CA ASP A 27 -17.18 -12.59 22.80
C ASP A 27 -18.15 -12.87 23.96
N GLU A 28 -19.43 -13.05 23.65
CA GLU A 28 -20.48 -13.19 24.66
C GLU A 28 -20.28 -14.42 25.56
N LYS A 29 -19.69 -15.49 25.03
CA LYS A 29 -19.53 -16.78 25.72
C LYS A 29 -18.22 -16.83 26.50
N THR A 30 -17.10 -16.44 25.88
CA THR A 30 -15.77 -16.58 26.47
C THR A 30 -15.31 -15.36 27.26
N LYS A 31 -15.97 -14.20 27.09
CA LYS A 31 -15.56 -12.90 27.66
C LYS A 31 -14.12 -12.50 27.30
N ARG A 32 -13.61 -13.03 26.18
CA ARG A 32 -12.31 -12.67 25.60
C ARG A 32 -12.52 -11.66 24.48
N PRO A 33 -11.50 -10.89 24.09
CA PRO A 33 -11.62 -10.00 22.93
C PRO A 33 -12.13 -10.77 21.71
N LEU A 34 -13.22 -10.30 21.11
CA LEU A 34 -13.90 -10.99 20.01
C LEU A 34 -12.94 -11.22 18.82
N VAL A 35 -12.07 -10.25 18.54
CA VAL A 35 -11.10 -10.31 17.44
C VAL A 35 -10.16 -11.52 17.54
N ASP A 36 -9.79 -11.93 18.76
CA ASP A 36 -8.88 -13.06 18.99
C ASP A 36 -9.59 -14.42 18.78
N MET A 37 -10.91 -14.41 18.75
CA MET A 37 -11.75 -15.60 18.54
C MET A 37 -12.12 -15.80 17.07
N ILE A 38 -11.90 -14.80 16.21
CA ILE A 38 -12.21 -14.86 14.78
C ILE A 38 -11.08 -15.62 14.05
N LEU A 39 -11.47 -16.58 13.20
CA LEU A 39 -10.52 -17.31 12.36
C LEU A 39 -9.84 -16.35 11.37
N ASP A 40 -8.50 -16.39 11.31
CA ASP A 40 -7.64 -15.60 10.43
C ASP A 40 -7.63 -16.13 8.98
N LYS A 41 -8.83 -16.27 8.40
CA LYS A 41 -9.07 -16.74 7.04
C LYS A 41 -9.98 -15.76 6.31
N ALA A 42 -9.38 -14.76 5.67
CA ALA A 42 -10.11 -13.69 5.03
C ALA A 42 -10.84 -14.19 3.77
N GLY A 43 -12.15 -13.92 3.69
CA GLY A 43 -12.92 -14.10 2.47
C GLY A 43 -12.69 -12.97 1.47
N GLN A 44 -13.02 -13.21 0.20
CA GLN A 44 -13.08 -12.17 -0.83
C GLN A 44 -14.19 -12.46 -1.84
N LYS A 45 -14.86 -11.39 -2.30
CA LYS A 45 -15.96 -11.48 -3.28
C LYS A 45 -15.52 -11.22 -4.73
N GLY A 46 -14.23 -11.03 -4.97
CA GLY A 46 -13.65 -10.90 -6.32
C GLY A 46 -13.25 -9.48 -6.74
N THR A 47 -13.86 -8.43 -6.20
CA THR A 47 -13.57 -7.04 -6.64
C THR A 47 -12.10 -6.63 -6.48
N GLY A 48 -11.44 -7.03 -5.39
CA GLY A 48 -9.99 -6.81 -5.22
C GLY A 48 -9.14 -7.54 -6.26
N LYS A 49 -9.52 -8.77 -6.63
CA LYS A 49 -8.87 -9.53 -7.71
C LYS A 49 -9.03 -8.80 -9.04
N TRP A 50 -10.21 -8.26 -9.35
CA TRP A 50 -10.43 -7.53 -10.60
C TRP A 50 -9.54 -6.28 -10.70
N THR A 51 -9.36 -5.53 -9.61
CA THR A 51 -8.42 -4.40 -9.58
C THR A 51 -6.97 -4.85 -9.81
N ALA A 52 -6.56 -5.99 -9.25
CA ALA A 52 -5.24 -6.53 -9.51
C ALA A 52 -5.08 -6.93 -10.99
N GLN A 53 -6.06 -7.62 -11.57
CA GLN A 53 -6.04 -8.05 -12.97
C GLN A 53 -5.95 -6.87 -13.95
N ILE A 54 -6.77 -5.84 -13.75
CA ILE A 54 -6.76 -4.67 -14.63
C ILE A 54 -5.45 -3.89 -14.53
N SER A 55 -4.79 -3.89 -13.37
CA SER A 55 -3.47 -3.24 -13.23
C SER A 55 -2.39 -3.94 -14.08
N TYR A 56 -2.40 -5.27 -14.14
CA TYR A 56 -1.52 -6.02 -15.03
C TYR A 56 -1.89 -5.84 -16.50
N GLU A 57 -3.18 -5.82 -16.84
CA GLU A 57 -3.67 -5.63 -18.21
C GLU A 57 -3.26 -4.27 -18.80
N LEU A 58 -3.39 -3.21 -18.00
CA LEU A 58 -3.01 -1.85 -18.40
C LEU A 58 -1.51 -1.55 -18.21
N GLY A 59 -0.73 -2.49 -17.65
CA GLY A 59 0.69 -2.28 -17.37
C GLY A 59 0.97 -1.21 -16.31
N ILE A 60 0.02 -0.92 -15.42
CA ILE A 60 0.15 0.10 -14.37
C ILE A 60 0.54 -0.54 -13.04
N PRO A 61 1.67 -0.14 -12.42
CA PRO A 61 2.14 -0.77 -11.20
C PRO A 61 1.24 -0.43 -9.99
N ALA A 62 0.44 -1.40 -9.55
CA ALA A 62 -0.39 -1.33 -8.35
C ALA A 62 0.08 -2.30 -7.25
N SER A 63 1.39 -2.36 -7.03
CA SER A 63 2.05 -3.38 -6.18
C SER A 63 1.47 -3.47 -4.77
N SER A 64 1.09 -2.35 -4.16
CA SER A 64 0.56 -2.33 -2.78
C SER A 64 -0.89 -2.77 -2.69
N ILE A 65 -1.69 -2.48 -3.72
CA ILE A 65 -3.04 -3.03 -3.87
C ILE A 65 -2.95 -4.54 -4.07
N ASN A 66 -2.04 -5.00 -4.93
CA ASN A 66 -1.84 -6.42 -5.21
C ASN A 66 -1.37 -7.16 -3.95
N ALA A 67 -0.43 -6.60 -3.19
CA ALA A 67 0.04 -7.14 -1.93
C ALA A 67 -1.10 -7.30 -0.89
N ALA A 68 -2.08 -6.39 -0.87
CA ALA A 68 -3.25 -6.50 -0.01
C ALA A 68 -4.18 -7.66 -0.43
N VAL A 69 -4.32 -7.91 -1.74
CA VAL A 69 -5.07 -9.06 -2.28
C VAL A 69 -4.36 -10.37 -1.95
N GLU A 70 -3.04 -10.43 -2.18
CA GLU A 70 -2.21 -11.59 -1.87
C GLU A 70 -2.22 -11.92 -0.37
N SER A 71 -2.18 -10.90 0.50
CA SER A 71 -2.26 -11.10 1.95
C SER A 71 -3.54 -11.85 2.36
N ARG A 72 -4.67 -11.58 1.68
CA ARG A 72 -5.92 -12.34 1.92
C ARG A 72 -5.81 -13.77 1.40
N GLN A 73 -5.21 -13.97 0.23
CA GLN A 73 -5.01 -15.31 -0.34
C GLN A 73 -4.11 -16.16 0.58
N LEU A 74 -3.01 -15.61 1.10
CA LEU A 74 -2.14 -16.30 2.05
C LEU A 74 -2.86 -16.69 3.35
N SER A 75 -3.78 -15.84 3.83
CA SER A 75 -4.59 -16.15 5.02
C SER A 75 -5.46 -17.41 4.83
N TYR A 76 -5.86 -17.72 3.59
CA TYR A 76 -6.70 -18.88 3.27
C TYR A 76 -6.03 -20.22 3.60
N PHE A 77 -4.71 -20.31 3.40
CA PHE A 77 -3.88 -21.50 3.62
C PHE A 77 -3.56 -21.70 5.11
N LYS A 78 -4.58 -21.65 5.97
CA LYS A 78 -4.41 -21.72 7.44
C LYS A 78 -3.72 -23.01 7.88
N GLU A 79 -4.13 -24.15 7.32
CA GLU A 79 -3.58 -25.45 7.68
C GLU A 79 -2.09 -25.55 7.33
N ASP A 80 -1.72 -25.19 6.11
CA ASP A 80 -0.31 -25.14 5.68
C ASP A 80 0.51 -24.19 6.55
N ARG A 81 0.01 -22.99 6.83
CA ARG A 81 0.67 -22.02 7.73
C ARG A 81 0.86 -22.59 9.13
N THR A 82 -0.14 -23.28 9.67
CA THR A 82 -0.04 -23.91 10.99
C THR A 82 0.99 -25.04 10.98
N ASN A 83 1.01 -25.90 9.97
CA ASN A 83 1.98 -26.98 9.85
C ASN A 83 3.41 -26.43 9.71
N LEU A 84 3.64 -25.52 8.76
CA LEU A 84 4.95 -24.90 8.53
C LEU A 84 5.46 -24.11 9.75
N SER A 85 4.57 -23.48 10.53
CA SER A 85 4.98 -22.75 11.73
C SER A 85 5.60 -23.61 12.83
N ARG A 86 5.36 -24.93 12.80
CA ARG A 86 5.96 -25.89 13.74
C ARG A 86 7.34 -26.37 13.29
N GLU A 87 7.61 -26.30 11.98
CA GLU A 87 8.88 -26.75 11.39
C GLU A 87 9.98 -25.67 11.44
N VAL A 88 9.60 -24.41 11.65
CA VAL A 88 10.53 -23.27 11.62
C VAL A 88 10.76 -22.72 13.03
N ASN A 89 11.99 -22.85 13.52
CA ASN A 89 12.44 -22.18 14.74
C ASN A 89 12.71 -20.70 14.45
N LYS A 90 12.01 -19.80 15.16
CA LYS A 90 12.19 -18.35 15.04
C LYS A 90 13.05 -17.85 16.19
N TYR A 91 14.16 -17.20 15.86
CA TYR A 91 14.99 -16.49 16.85
C TYR A 91 14.56 -15.03 16.84
N LEU A 92 13.83 -14.63 17.89
CA LEU A 92 13.32 -13.27 18.04
C LEU A 92 14.23 -12.49 18.99
N PRO A 93 14.45 -11.19 18.74
CA PRO A 93 15.12 -10.34 19.72
C PRO A 93 14.39 -10.37 21.07
N GLU A 94 15.13 -10.40 22.17
CA GLU A 94 14.55 -10.58 23.52
C GLU A 94 13.73 -9.38 23.99
N THR A 95 14.11 -8.16 23.59
CA THR A 95 13.44 -6.94 24.03
C THR A 95 13.41 -5.89 22.92
N PHE A 96 12.31 -5.14 22.89
CA PHE A 96 12.20 -3.88 22.17
C PHE A 96 11.88 -2.77 23.19
N SER A 97 12.72 -1.74 23.26
CA SER A 97 12.74 -0.81 24.38
C SER A 97 11.94 0.48 24.16
N ASP A 98 11.50 0.80 22.93
CA ASP A 98 10.92 2.11 22.61
C ASP A 98 9.53 2.03 21.99
N ARG A 99 8.56 1.62 22.81
CA ARG A 99 7.16 1.44 22.43
C ARG A 99 6.56 2.70 21.79
N GLU A 100 6.83 3.87 22.34
CA GLU A 100 6.25 5.13 21.86
C GLU A 100 6.81 5.51 20.48
N LYS A 101 8.12 5.33 20.26
CA LYS A 101 8.71 5.49 18.93
C LYS A 101 8.12 4.50 17.93
N LEU A 102 7.87 3.25 18.32
CA LEU A 102 7.23 2.28 17.43
C LEU A 102 5.79 2.69 17.09
N ILE A 103 5.01 3.15 18.06
CA ILE A 103 3.63 3.61 17.82
C ILE A 103 3.63 4.80 16.86
N SER A 104 4.49 5.79 17.09
CA SER A 104 4.65 6.94 16.18
C SER A 104 5.10 6.50 14.78
N GLY A 105 6.08 5.59 14.72
CA GLY A 105 6.56 5.00 13.46
C GLY A 105 5.46 4.26 12.69
N LEU A 106 4.62 3.49 13.38
CA LEU A 106 3.48 2.78 12.78
C LEU A 106 2.43 3.76 12.25
N LYS A 107 2.12 4.83 12.99
CA LYS A 107 1.20 5.89 12.54
C LYS A 107 1.68 6.49 11.21
N ASN A 108 2.94 6.91 11.15
CA ASN A 108 3.53 7.50 9.95
C ASN A 108 3.63 6.48 8.80
N SER A 109 3.91 5.21 9.11
CA SER A 109 3.94 4.14 8.11
C SER A 109 2.57 3.87 7.50
N LEU A 110 1.50 3.92 8.29
CA LEU A 110 0.12 3.83 7.79
C LEU A 110 -0.24 5.01 6.90
N LEU A 111 0.10 6.24 7.31
CA LEU A 111 -0.14 7.44 6.50
C LEU A 111 0.59 7.37 5.15
N PHE A 112 1.87 6.99 5.16
CA PHE A 112 2.67 6.79 3.94
C PHE A 112 2.05 5.71 3.05
N THR A 113 1.74 4.55 3.62
CA THR A 113 1.20 3.39 2.87
C THR A 113 -0.16 3.71 2.26
N ASN A 114 -1.05 4.35 3.02
CA ASN A 114 -2.36 4.77 2.53
C ASN A 114 -2.20 5.74 1.36
N PHE A 115 -1.32 6.73 1.48
CA PHE A 115 -1.02 7.66 0.39
C PHE A 115 -0.61 6.92 -0.89
N ILE A 116 0.37 6.01 -0.79
CA ILE A 116 0.87 5.25 -1.94
C ILE A 116 -0.23 4.39 -2.57
N MET A 117 -1.04 3.69 -1.77
CA MET A 117 -2.14 2.86 -2.26
C MET A 117 -3.20 3.68 -3.00
N PHE A 118 -3.57 4.84 -2.47
CA PHE A 118 -4.50 5.75 -3.16
C PHE A 118 -3.88 6.30 -4.45
N SER A 119 -2.61 6.70 -4.42
CA SER A 119 -1.89 7.18 -5.61
C SER A 119 -1.89 6.13 -6.73
N GLN A 120 -1.54 4.87 -6.41
CA GLN A 120 -1.59 3.75 -7.36
C GLN A 120 -3.00 3.54 -7.93
N GLY A 121 -4.03 3.59 -7.09
CA GLY A 121 -5.43 3.42 -7.52
C GLY A 121 -5.94 4.56 -8.40
N ILE A 122 -5.60 5.81 -8.07
CA ILE A 122 -5.96 7.00 -8.85
C ILE A 122 -5.29 6.97 -10.22
N TRP A 123 -3.99 6.63 -10.26
CA TRP A 123 -3.27 6.48 -11.52
C TRP A 123 -3.90 5.39 -12.40
N LEU A 124 -4.21 4.23 -11.81
CA LEU A 124 -4.88 3.14 -12.51
C LEU A 124 -6.25 3.54 -13.10
N ILE A 125 -7.08 4.28 -12.34
CA ILE A 125 -8.37 4.78 -12.83
C ILE A 125 -8.16 5.76 -13.99
N SER A 126 -7.16 6.63 -13.91
CA SER A 126 -6.90 7.60 -14.98
C SER A 126 -6.42 6.93 -16.27
N GLU A 127 -5.50 5.98 -16.20
CA GLU A 127 -5.03 5.26 -17.39
C GLU A 127 -6.14 4.39 -17.97
N ALA A 128 -6.95 3.72 -17.14
CA ALA A 128 -8.14 3.02 -17.60
C ALA A 128 -9.12 3.97 -18.31
N SER A 129 -9.30 5.18 -17.77
CA SER A 129 -10.18 6.17 -18.40
C SER A 129 -9.68 6.62 -19.77
N LYS A 130 -8.36 6.71 -19.97
CA LYS A 130 -7.74 7.05 -21.27
C LYS A 130 -7.89 5.88 -22.25
N GLU A 131 -7.54 4.67 -21.83
CA GLU A 131 -7.59 3.46 -22.66
C GLU A 131 -9.03 3.17 -23.14
N TYR A 132 -10.00 3.27 -22.23
CA TYR A 132 -11.39 2.91 -22.53
C TYR A 132 -12.29 4.09 -22.92
N GLY A 133 -11.75 5.32 -22.99
CA GLY A 133 -12.51 6.51 -23.35
C GLY A 133 -13.66 6.85 -22.40
N PHE A 134 -13.51 6.59 -21.10
CA PHE A 134 -14.57 6.82 -20.11
C PHE A 134 -14.72 8.27 -19.64
N GLU A 135 -13.75 9.15 -19.95
CA GLU A 135 -13.77 10.56 -19.55
C GLU A 135 -13.99 10.78 -18.03
N ILE A 136 -13.40 9.91 -17.20
CA ILE A 136 -13.56 9.95 -15.74
C ILE A 136 -12.90 11.21 -15.17
N ASN A 137 -13.69 11.99 -14.42
CA ASN A 137 -13.20 13.09 -13.63
C ASN A 137 -12.72 12.61 -12.24
N ILE A 138 -11.40 12.52 -12.06
CA ILE A 138 -10.78 12.06 -10.81
C ILE A 138 -11.17 12.93 -9.61
N SER A 139 -11.24 14.25 -9.78
CA SER A 139 -11.62 15.16 -8.68
C SER A 139 -13.04 14.89 -8.19
N GLU A 140 -13.96 14.60 -9.11
CA GLU A 140 -15.33 14.19 -8.76
C GLU A 140 -15.37 12.81 -8.10
N VAL A 141 -14.56 11.85 -8.54
CA VAL A 141 -14.42 10.53 -7.89
C VAL A 141 -13.98 10.69 -6.43
N LEU A 142 -12.96 11.50 -6.16
CA LEU A 142 -12.50 11.76 -4.81
C LEU A 142 -13.57 12.47 -3.97
N ARG A 143 -14.27 13.45 -4.56
CA ARG A 143 -15.36 14.18 -3.89
C ARG A 143 -16.46 13.24 -3.43
N ILE A 144 -16.90 12.30 -4.29
CA ILE A 144 -17.96 11.35 -3.92
C ILE A 144 -17.47 10.32 -2.90
N TRP A 145 -16.18 9.97 -2.88
CA TRP A 145 -15.61 9.06 -1.87
C TRP A 145 -15.48 9.67 -0.47
N LYS A 146 -15.65 10.98 -0.32
CA LYS A 146 -15.67 11.62 1.01
C LYS A 146 -16.88 11.23 1.86
N GLY A 147 -17.96 10.71 1.26
CA GLY A 147 -19.20 10.38 1.95
C GLY A 147 -19.80 9.07 1.49
N GLY A 148 -20.45 8.34 2.41
CA GLY A 148 -21.25 7.14 2.11
C GLY A 148 -20.46 5.87 1.77
N CYS A 149 -19.22 5.96 1.30
CA CYS A 149 -18.40 4.78 1.00
C CYS A 149 -17.52 4.32 2.18
N ILE A 150 -17.02 3.09 2.11
CA ILE A 150 -16.21 2.45 3.17
C ILE A 150 -14.84 3.14 3.33
N ILE A 151 -14.30 3.69 2.25
CA ILE A 151 -12.95 4.28 2.22
C ILE A 151 -12.94 5.78 2.56
N ARG A 152 -14.06 6.35 3.02
CA ARG A 152 -14.14 7.76 3.42
C ARG A 152 -13.10 8.06 4.51
N ALA A 153 -12.28 9.07 4.25
CA ALA A 153 -11.16 9.45 5.10
C ALA A 153 -10.80 10.92 4.92
N LYS A 154 -10.21 11.54 5.95
CA LYS A 154 -9.70 12.91 5.92
C LYS A 154 -8.60 13.10 4.86
N MET A 155 -7.81 12.06 4.59
CA MET A 155 -6.76 12.08 3.58
C MET A 155 -7.26 12.35 2.15
N LEU A 156 -8.54 12.09 1.85
CA LEU A 156 -9.12 12.38 0.53
C LEU A 156 -9.12 13.89 0.22
N ASP A 157 -9.24 14.75 1.24
CA ASP A 157 -9.14 16.20 1.07
C ASP A 157 -7.76 16.62 0.57
N PHE A 158 -6.72 15.98 1.11
CA PHE A 158 -5.34 16.24 0.69
C PHE A 158 -5.08 15.84 -0.77
N PHE A 159 -5.66 14.74 -1.24
CA PHE A 159 -5.55 14.35 -2.66
C PHE A 159 -6.26 15.33 -3.59
N ILE A 160 -7.43 15.84 -3.19
CA ILE A 160 -8.16 16.86 -3.96
C ILE A 160 -7.31 18.14 -4.08
N GLU A 161 -6.66 18.55 -2.99
CA GLU A 161 -5.74 19.69 -3.01
C GLU A 161 -4.57 19.46 -3.99
N ILE A 162 -3.92 18.28 -3.93
CA ILE A 162 -2.81 17.94 -4.83
C ILE A 162 -3.24 17.99 -6.31
N LEU A 163 -4.42 17.46 -6.64
CA LEU A 163 -4.92 17.44 -8.02
C LEU A 163 -5.42 18.81 -8.49
N ALA A 164 -5.80 19.71 -7.59
CA ALA A 164 -6.15 21.08 -7.95
C ALA A 164 -4.92 21.84 -8.50
N ASP A 165 -3.73 21.55 -7.98
CA ASP A 165 -2.46 22.16 -8.38
C ASP A 165 -1.91 21.58 -9.69
N ASN A 166 -2.28 20.33 -10.05
CA ASN A 166 -1.79 19.66 -11.26
C ASN A 166 -2.90 18.83 -11.94
N LYS A 167 -3.84 19.52 -12.59
CA LYS A 167 -5.10 18.94 -13.12
C LYS A 167 -4.91 17.86 -14.18
N ASP A 168 -3.80 17.91 -14.91
CA ASP A 168 -3.56 17.02 -16.05
C ASP A 168 -2.77 15.77 -15.65
N ASN A 169 -2.28 15.69 -14.40
CA ASN A 169 -1.45 14.60 -13.96
C ASN A 169 -2.12 13.74 -12.86
N PRO A 170 -2.51 12.49 -13.19
CA PRO A 170 -3.15 11.60 -12.23
C PRO A 170 -2.16 10.92 -11.27
N ASN A 171 -0.85 10.98 -11.54
CA ASN A 171 0.15 10.43 -10.64
C ASN A 171 0.47 11.46 -9.56
N LEU A 172 -0.04 11.23 -8.34
CA LEU A 172 0.14 12.14 -7.21
C LEU A 172 1.62 12.35 -6.85
N LEU A 173 2.51 11.43 -7.21
CA LEU A 173 3.96 11.57 -6.94
C LEU A 173 4.62 12.69 -7.74
N ASN A 174 3.97 13.23 -8.77
CA ASN A 174 4.49 14.38 -9.53
C ASN A 174 4.21 15.73 -8.84
N SER A 175 3.71 15.71 -7.60
CA SER A 175 3.49 16.89 -6.78
C SER A 175 4.58 17.04 -5.73
N GLU A 176 5.21 18.22 -5.65
CA GLU A 176 6.18 18.55 -4.59
C GLU A 176 5.56 18.40 -3.18
N LYS A 177 4.29 18.77 -3.03
CA LYS A 177 3.54 18.63 -1.77
C LYS A 177 3.40 17.16 -1.37
N ALA A 178 3.14 16.28 -2.34
CA ALA A 178 3.08 14.84 -2.10
C ALA A 178 4.45 14.26 -1.72
N LEU A 179 5.50 14.61 -2.45
CA LEU A 179 6.86 14.15 -2.18
C LEU A 179 7.34 14.61 -0.79
N THR A 180 7.10 15.87 -0.44
CA THR A 180 7.40 16.40 0.90
C THR A 180 6.68 15.59 1.98
N TYR A 181 5.37 15.38 1.83
CA TYR A 181 4.57 14.61 2.78
C TYR A 181 5.06 13.17 2.98
N LEU A 182 5.49 12.50 1.90
CA LEU A 182 6.01 11.14 1.94
C LEU A 182 7.42 11.08 2.54
N MET A 183 8.28 12.02 2.19
CA MET A 183 9.67 12.08 2.69
C MET A 183 9.75 12.30 4.20
N GLU A 184 8.82 13.07 4.79
CA GLU A 184 8.70 13.20 6.25
C GLU A 184 8.41 11.87 6.99
N LYS A 185 7.90 10.87 6.27
CA LYS A 185 7.41 9.60 6.84
C LYS A 185 8.24 8.40 6.43
N VAL A 186 9.09 8.53 5.40
CA VAL A 186 9.83 7.43 4.80
C VAL A 186 10.71 6.70 5.82
N ASP A 187 11.37 7.43 6.72
CA ASP A 187 12.24 6.82 7.74
C ASP A 187 11.45 6.07 8.82
N SER A 188 10.21 6.48 9.09
CA SER A 188 9.31 5.70 9.94
C SER A 188 8.96 4.35 9.31
N VAL A 189 8.75 4.31 7.99
CA VAL A 189 8.44 3.07 7.26
C VAL A 189 9.65 2.15 7.21
N LYS A 190 10.85 2.69 6.93
CA LYS A 190 12.12 1.92 7.00
C LYS A 190 12.32 1.32 8.40
N PHE A 191 12.10 2.13 9.44
CA PHE A 191 12.23 1.68 10.83
C PHE A 191 11.24 0.55 11.17
N VAL A 192 9.96 0.73 10.87
CA VAL A 192 8.91 -0.28 11.14
C VAL A 192 9.15 -1.55 10.35
N THR A 193 9.48 -1.46 9.07
CA THR A 193 9.72 -2.64 8.22
C THR A 193 11.01 -3.38 8.61
N GLY A 194 12.03 -2.67 9.08
CA GLY A 194 13.23 -3.27 9.67
C GLY A 194 12.90 -4.10 10.90
N ILE A 195 12.19 -3.51 11.87
CA ILE A 195 11.73 -4.23 13.06
C ILE A 195 10.85 -5.42 12.68
N ALA A 196 9.91 -5.24 11.75
CA ALA A 196 9.03 -6.33 11.33
C ALA A 196 9.83 -7.54 10.80
N LYS A 197 10.91 -7.31 10.04
CA LYS A 197 11.80 -8.35 9.55
C LYS A 197 12.53 -9.06 10.70
N ASP A 198 13.09 -8.31 11.65
CA ASP A 198 13.78 -8.87 12.82
C ASP A 198 12.87 -9.77 13.66
N TYR A 199 11.56 -9.48 13.69
CA TYR A 199 10.56 -10.23 14.44
C TYR A 199 9.75 -11.25 13.62
N PHE A 200 10.13 -11.54 12.38
CA PHE A 200 9.38 -12.43 11.48
C PHE A 200 7.90 -12.02 11.29
N ILE A 201 7.62 -10.71 11.33
CA ILE A 201 6.29 -10.14 11.12
C ILE A 201 6.14 -9.77 9.64
N PRO A 202 5.20 -10.39 8.91
CA PRO A 202 4.95 -10.02 7.52
C PRO A 202 4.27 -8.64 7.43
N ALA A 203 4.94 -7.68 6.79
CA ALA A 203 4.44 -6.32 6.59
C ALA A 203 4.26 -6.01 5.09
N PHE A 204 3.50 -6.86 4.38
CA PHE A 204 3.35 -6.85 2.92
C PHE A 204 3.11 -5.47 2.32
N SER A 205 2.02 -4.79 2.73
CA SER A 205 1.66 -3.49 2.18
C SER A 205 2.65 -2.38 2.54
N PHE A 206 3.32 -2.45 3.70
CA PHE A 206 4.36 -1.48 4.07
C PHE A 206 5.61 -1.65 3.20
N ASN A 207 6.09 -2.90 3.05
CA ASN A 207 7.23 -3.21 2.20
C ASN A 207 6.95 -2.82 0.74
N SER A 208 5.82 -3.27 0.17
CA SER A 208 5.50 -2.99 -1.24
C SER A 208 5.33 -1.50 -1.52
N SER A 209 4.81 -0.73 -0.57
CA SER A 209 4.63 0.72 -0.74
C SER A 209 5.97 1.46 -0.65
N LEU A 210 6.86 1.01 0.23
CA LEU A 210 8.20 1.57 0.35
C LEU A 210 9.02 1.29 -0.92
N ASP A 211 9.03 0.03 -1.38
CA ASP A 211 9.78 -0.38 -2.58
C ASP A 211 9.20 0.27 -3.85
N TYR A 212 7.87 0.41 -3.94
CA TYR A 212 7.22 1.18 -4.99
C TYR A 212 7.70 2.63 -4.99
N PHE A 213 7.66 3.29 -3.83
CA PHE A 213 8.10 4.68 -3.74
C PHE A 213 9.57 4.85 -4.13
N PHE A 214 10.46 4.00 -3.61
CA PHE A 214 11.87 4.00 -4.01
C PHE A 214 12.05 3.81 -5.52
N SER A 215 11.29 2.90 -6.11
CA SER A 215 11.37 2.66 -7.56
C SER A 215 10.92 3.86 -8.39
N MET A 216 9.92 4.59 -7.91
CA MET A 216 9.37 5.76 -8.61
C MET A 216 10.26 7.02 -8.48
N VAL A 217 11.16 7.07 -7.50
CA VAL A 217 12.08 8.20 -7.28
C VAL A 217 13.54 7.87 -7.59
N GLU A 218 13.80 6.70 -8.18
CA GLU A 218 15.12 6.26 -8.60
C GLU A 218 15.30 6.53 -10.10
N GLU A 219 16.38 7.21 -10.46
CA GLU A 219 16.67 7.51 -11.87
C GLU A 219 17.07 6.24 -12.63
N ASN A 220 17.83 5.35 -11.99
CA ASN A 220 18.41 4.19 -12.64
C ASN A 220 18.01 2.89 -11.91
N LEU A 221 16.99 2.21 -12.43
CA LEU A 221 16.60 0.87 -11.97
C LEU A 221 17.46 -0.23 -12.62
N PRO A 222 17.63 -1.38 -11.96
CA PRO A 222 18.42 -2.51 -12.47
C PRO A 222 17.76 -3.26 -13.66
N ALA A 223 16.76 -2.66 -14.31
CA ALA A 223 16.08 -3.24 -15.47
C ALA A 223 16.98 -3.33 -16.72
N ASN A 224 18.11 -2.61 -16.75
CA ASN A 224 19.14 -2.75 -17.78
C ASN A 224 19.69 -4.20 -17.84
N LEU A 225 19.91 -4.86 -16.71
CA LEU A 225 20.35 -6.26 -16.67
C LEU A 225 19.26 -7.21 -17.19
N ILE A 226 17.99 -6.95 -16.82
CA ILE A 226 16.84 -7.71 -17.33
C ILE A 226 16.79 -7.61 -18.86
N GLN A 227 16.94 -6.40 -19.42
CA GLN A 227 16.97 -6.18 -20.86
C GLN A 227 18.13 -6.93 -21.52
N ALA A 228 19.34 -6.86 -20.96
CA ALA A 228 20.49 -7.58 -21.49
C ALA A 228 20.29 -9.11 -21.48
N GLN A 229 19.71 -9.65 -20.41
CA GLN A 229 19.36 -11.07 -20.33
C GLN A 229 18.35 -11.47 -21.40
N ARG A 230 17.27 -10.69 -21.55
CA ARG A 230 16.22 -10.92 -22.57
C ARG A 230 16.79 -10.92 -23.98
N ASP A 231 17.68 -9.99 -24.28
CA ASP A 231 18.35 -9.97 -25.58
C ASP A 231 19.27 -11.18 -25.78
N PHE A 232 20.04 -11.55 -24.75
CA PHE A 232 20.97 -12.68 -24.80
C PHE A 232 20.28 -14.02 -25.15
N PHE A 233 19.16 -14.36 -24.49
CA PHE A 233 18.48 -15.64 -24.74
C PHE A 233 17.43 -15.61 -25.85
N GLY A 234 16.97 -14.42 -26.26
CA GLY A 234 15.76 -14.28 -27.08
C GLY A 234 15.81 -13.23 -28.18
N ALA A 235 16.94 -12.54 -28.39
CA ALA A 235 17.09 -11.47 -29.39
C ALA A 235 15.98 -10.40 -29.32
N HIS A 236 15.56 -10.07 -28.09
CA HIS A 236 14.48 -9.12 -27.82
C HIS A 236 14.83 -7.66 -28.08
N THR A 237 16.10 -7.35 -28.38
CA THR A 237 16.65 -6.00 -28.57
C THR A 237 16.58 -5.12 -27.33
N TYR A 238 17.35 -4.03 -27.31
CA TYR A 238 17.34 -3.02 -26.25
C TYR A 238 17.75 -1.65 -26.79
N THR A 239 17.36 -0.58 -26.09
CA THR A 239 17.74 0.80 -26.41
C THR A 239 18.93 1.23 -25.56
N SER A 240 19.90 1.92 -26.17
CA SER A 240 21.04 2.51 -25.46
C SER A 240 20.70 3.88 -24.87
N GLN A 241 21.17 4.16 -23.66
CA GLN A 241 21.00 5.46 -23.00
C GLN A 241 21.65 6.61 -23.80
N LEU A 242 22.73 6.33 -24.56
CA LEU A 242 23.43 7.30 -25.42
C LEU A 242 22.60 7.74 -26.64
N LEU A 243 21.61 6.96 -27.06
CA LEU A 243 20.76 7.31 -28.21
C LEU A 243 19.60 8.25 -27.82
N LEU A 244 19.27 8.34 -26.53
CA LEU A 244 18.21 9.22 -26.03
C LEU A 244 18.70 10.68 -25.88
N THR A 245 19.98 10.91 -25.62
CA THR A 245 20.57 12.25 -25.40
C THR A 245 20.78 13.07 -26.68
N HIS A 246 20.56 12.50 -27.87
CA HIS A 246 20.70 13.19 -29.16
C HIS A 246 19.34 13.54 -29.81
N SER A 247 18.25 13.44 -29.06
CA SER A 247 16.88 13.73 -29.53
C SER A 247 16.24 14.95 -28.85
N CYS A 248 17.01 15.78 -28.14
CA CYS A 248 16.57 17.07 -27.59
C CYS A 248 17.12 18.25 -28.41
#